data_AF-A0A8C1PB89-F1
#
_entry.id   AF-A0A8C1PB89-F1
#
_cell.length_a   1.000
_cell.length_b   1.000
_cell.length_c   1.000
_cell.angle_alpha   90.00
_cell.angle_beta   90.00
_cell.angle_gamma   90.00
#
_symmetry.space_group_name_H-M   'P 1'
#
loop_
_entity.id
_entity.type
_entity.pdbx_description
1 polymer ?
#
loop_
_entity_poly.entity_id
_entity_poly.type
_entity_poly.pdbx_seq_one_letter_code
_entity_poly.pdbx_strand_id
1 'polypeptide(L)'
;MSFMEDEVSDSAVESRSRLESYVFSCELSSEVPFYTFQADEDDDVEHFLELRTICLGDGAKEENNVVEVTAMNHQGKKISVPVANLNISCLPMVSLGEFELMAPVTLRLKSGTGPVTVSGLHLVATENEESELSDEDDDDDDVSVEEMPSVKPAKKKQKA
;
A
#
# COMPACT_ATOMS: atom_id res chain seq x y z
N MET A 1 5.71 11.75 -42.48
CA MET A 1 6.07 10.58 -41.65
C MET A 1 5.00 10.50 -40.59
N SER A 2 4.22 9.43 -40.66
CA SER A 2 3.05 9.13 -39.84
C SER A 2 3.48 8.79 -38.41
N PHE A 3 2.71 9.29 -37.44
CA PHE A 3 2.75 8.85 -36.05
C PHE A 3 2.32 7.38 -36.02
N MET A 4 3.16 6.50 -35.47
CA MET A 4 2.74 5.18 -35.02
C MET A 4 2.14 5.36 -33.62
N GLU A 5 0.84 5.12 -33.50
CA GLU A 5 0.20 4.85 -32.21
C GLU A 5 0.48 3.38 -31.92
N ASP A 6 1.35 3.11 -30.94
CA ASP A 6 1.50 1.78 -30.38
C ASP A 6 0.23 1.47 -29.59
N GLU A 7 -0.62 0.60 -30.14
CA GLU A 7 -1.72 -0.03 -29.41
C GLU A 7 -1.14 -0.90 -28.31
N VAL A 8 -1.20 -0.42 -27.07
CA VAL A 8 -1.02 -1.26 -25.89
C VAL A 8 -2.28 -2.12 -25.78
N SER A 9 -2.16 -3.38 -26.17
CA SER A 9 -3.17 -4.41 -25.90
C SER A 9 -3.24 -4.64 -24.39
N ASP A 10 -4.25 -4.06 -23.75
CA ASP A 10 -4.61 -4.33 -22.36
C ASP A 10 -5.31 -5.70 -22.30
N SER A 11 -4.53 -6.77 -22.25
CA SER A 11 -5.04 -8.14 -22.08
C SER A 11 -4.26 -8.93 -21.02
N ALA A 12 -3.92 -8.25 -19.92
CA ALA A 12 -3.60 -8.92 -18.68
C ALA A 12 -4.45 -8.26 -17.60
N VAL A 13 -5.62 -8.85 -17.33
CA VAL A 13 -6.31 -8.64 -16.07
C VAL A 13 -5.39 -9.28 -15.01
N GLU A 14 -4.34 -8.57 -14.63
CA GLU A 14 -3.58 -8.93 -13.45
C GLU A 14 -4.56 -8.78 -12.29
N SER A 15 -4.85 -9.89 -11.63
CA SER A 15 -5.56 -9.95 -10.36
C SER A 15 -4.85 -9.01 -9.37
N ARG A 16 -5.24 -7.73 -9.35
CA ARG A 16 -4.66 -6.75 -8.44
C ARG A 16 -5.23 -7.04 -7.06
N SER A 17 -4.37 -7.57 -6.17
CA SER A 17 -4.68 -7.67 -4.75
C SER A 17 -5.14 -6.31 -4.25
N ARG A 18 -6.29 -6.27 -3.55
CA ARG A 18 -6.79 -5.05 -2.94
C ARG A 18 -5.96 -4.77 -1.68
N LEU A 19 -5.37 -3.57 -1.62
CA LEU A 19 -4.56 -3.14 -0.49
C LEU A 19 -5.35 -2.12 0.35
N GLU A 20 -5.69 -2.49 1.58
CA GLU A 20 -6.31 -1.59 2.54
C GLU A 20 -5.24 -0.93 3.41
N SER A 21 -5.42 0.35 3.72
CA SER A 21 -4.45 1.11 4.52
C SER A 21 -5.09 1.72 5.75
N TYR A 22 -4.44 1.51 6.89
CA TYR A 22 -4.85 1.95 8.22
C TYR A 22 -3.73 2.78 8.84
N VAL A 23 -4.07 3.78 9.64
CA VAL A 23 -3.06 4.60 10.32
C VAL A 23 -2.41 3.80 11.44
N PHE A 24 -1.08 3.79 11.47
CA PHE A 24 -0.30 3.19 12.55
C PHE A 24 0.52 4.25 13.29
N SER A 25 0.55 4.14 14.63
CA SER A 25 1.53 4.84 15.46
C SER A 25 1.77 4.12 16.78
N CYS A 26 3.00 4.21 17.28
CA CYS A 26 3.34 3.83 18.65
C CYS A 26 4.31 4.83 19.27
N GLU A 27 4.34 4.88 20.59
CA GLU A 27 5.33 5.62 21.36
C GLU A 27 6.27 4.65 22.08
N LEU A 28 7.56 4.95 22.06
CA LEU A 28 8.60 4.21 22.77
C LEU A 28 9.27 5.13 23.79
N SER A 29 9.46 4.63 25.00
CA SER A 29 10.12 5.36 26.10
C SER A 29 10.93 4.40 26.97
N SER A 30 11.64 4.90 27.97
CA SER A 30 12.30 4.02 28.94
C SER A 30 11.31 3.17 29.76
N GLU A 31 10.06 3.60 29.89
CA GLU A 31 9.01 2.86 30.59
C GLU A 31 8.39 1.78 29.71
N VAL A 32 8.16 2.09 28.43
CA VAL A 32 7.65 1.17 27.41
C VAL A 32 8.64 1.13 26.24
N PRO A 33 9.73 0.35 26.34
CA PRO A 33 10.83 0.43 25.39
C PRO A 33 10.61 -0.38 24.11
N PHE A 34 9.52 -1.15 23.99
CA PHE A 34 9.23 -1.93 22.79
C PHE A 34 7.74 -1.98 22.48
N TYR A 35 7.44 -2.11 21.19
CA TYR A 35 6.11 -2.38 20.65
C TYR A 35 6.23 -3.47 19.59
N THR A 36 5.37 -4.49 19.63
CA THR A 36 5.32 -5.53 18.60
C THR A 36 4.03 -5.42 17.82
N PHE A 37 4.18 -5.22 16.51
CA PHE A 37 3.12 -5.36 15.54
C PHE A 37 3.07 -6.82 15.06
N GLN A 38 1.90 -7.45 15.21
CA GLN A 38 1.65 -8.83 14.79
C GLN A 38 0.22 -8.92 14.26
N ALA A 39 0.00 -9.77 13.26
CA ALA A 39 -1.34 -10.15 12.82
C ALA A 39 -1.95 -11.15 13.82
N ASP A 40 -3.27 -11.30 13.77
CA ASP A 40 -3.96 -12.33 14.53
C ASP A 40 -3.69 -13.72 13.92
N GLU A 41 -3.69 -14.77 14.75
CA GLU A 41 -3.35 -16.13 14.29
C GLU A 41 -4.38 -16.71 13.31
N ASP A 42 -5.62 -16.23 13.37
CA ASP A 42 -6.74 -16.65 12.52
C ASP A 42 -6.89 -15.77 11.27
N ASP A 43 -5.93 -14.87 11.00
CA ASP A 43 -5.96 -13.97 9.85
C ASP A 43 -5.30 -14.63 8.62
N ASP A 44 -6.09 -14.88 7.58
CA ASP A 44 -5.64 -15.55 6.36
C ASP A 44 -5.02 -14.58 5.33
N VAL A 45 -4.84 -13.30 5.70
CA VAL A 45 -4.29 -12.26 4.82
C VAL A 45 -2.91 -11.78 5.26
N GLU A 46 -2.17 -11.16 4.35
CA GLU A 46 -0.83 -10.65 4.65
C GLU A 46 -0.87 -9.23 5.23
N HIS A 47 -0.14 -9.04 6.35
CA HIS A 47 -0.06 -7.76 7.06
C HIS A 47 1.34 -7.16 6.92
N PHE A 48 1.38 -5.90 6.51
CA PHE A 48 2.60 -5.12 6.40
C PHE A 48 2.53 -3.88 7.29
N LEU A 49 3.69 -3.52 7.83
CA LEU A 49 3.92 -2.30 8.58
C LEU A 49 4.84 -1.39 7.76
N GLU A 50 4.28 -0.29 7.25
CA GLU A 50 5.03 0.75 6.53
C GLU A 50 5.42 1.86 7.51
N LEU A 51 6.71 1.96 7.86
CA LEU A 51 7.21 3.02 8.73
C LEU A 51 7.52 4.28 7.93
N ARG A 52 6.92 5.42 8.32
CA ARG A 52 7.10 6.71 7.64
C ARG A 52 7.99 7.66 8.39
N THR A 53 7.69 7.94 9.65
CA THR A 53 8.42 8.95 10.43
C THR A 53 8.70 8.48 11.84
N ILE A 54 9.86 8.89 12.35
CA ILE A 54 10.27 8.70 13.74
C ILE A 54 10.61 10.08 14.30
N CYS A 55 10.00 10.45 15.41
CA CYS A 55 10.07 11.79 15.99
C CYS A 55 10.33 11.72 17.48
N LEU A 56 11.15 12.63 18.01
CA LEU A 56 11.19 12.91 19.44
C LEU A 56 9.89 13.59 19.86
N GLY A 57 9.26 13.08 20.92
CA GLY A 57 8.09 13.67 21.53
C GLY A 57 8.44 14.80 22.51
N ASP A 58 7.40 15.47 23.01
CA ASP A 58 7.57 16.51 24.02
C ASP A 58 8.17 15.94 25.32
N GLY A 59 9.03 16.72 25.97
CA GLY A 59 9.75 16.29 27.18
C GLY A 59 10.94 15.35 26.94
N ALA A 60 11.27 15.01 25.69
CA ALA A 60 12.47 14.25 25.37
C ALA A 60 13.74 15.00 25.81
N LYS A 61 14.65 14.28 26.47
CA LYS A 61 15.91 14.85 26.96
C LYS A 61 16.89 15.10 25.82
N GLU A 62 17.87 15.97 26.06
CA GLU A 62 19.01 16.15 25.16
C GLU A 62 19.98 14.97 25.26
N GLU A 63 19.65 13.91 24.53
CA GLU A 63 20.44 12.69 24.43
C GLU A 63 20.18 11.98 23.09
N ASN A 64 20.97 10.94 22.81
CA ASN A 64 20.77 10.10 21.62
C ASN A 64 19.73 9.01 21.89
N ASN A 65 18.65 9.05 21.11
CA ASN A 65 17.57 8.08 21.13
C ASN A 65 17.70 7.18 19.90
N VAL A 66 17.99 5.90 20.10
CA VAL A 66 18.22 4.95 19.00
C VAL A 66 17.03 4.01 18.88
N VAL A 67 16.34 4.06 17.74
CA VAL A 67 15.25 3.13 17.43
C VAL A 67 15.78 1.98 16.59
N GLU A 68 15.43 0.77 17.00
CA GLU A 68 15.79 -0.49 16.35
C GLU A 68 14.53 -1.22 15.92
N VAL A 69 14.60 -1.88 14.77
CA VAL A 69 13.54 -2.73 14.24
C VAL A 69 14.01 -4.17 14.23
N THR A 70 13.18 -5.08 14.72
CA THR A 70 13.38 -6.53 14.61
C THR A 70 12.33 -7.14 13.71
N ALA A 71 12.76 -7.82 12.64
CA ALA A 71 11.91 -8.48 11.66
C ALA A 71 12.58 -9.75 11.11
N MET A 72 11.87 -10.54 10.30
CA MET A 72 12.44 -11.71 9.63
C MET A 72 13.21 -11.30 8.37
N ASN A 73 14.35 -11.96 8.13
CA ASN A 73 15.07 -11.84 6.87
C ASN A 73 14.65 -12.91 5.85
N HIS A 74 15.26 -12.89 4.66
CA HIS A 74 15.01 -13.86 3.59
C HIS A 74 15.31 -15.34 3.94
N GLN A 75 15.93 -15.62 5.10
CA GLN A 75 16.23 -16.97 5.61
C GLN A 75 15.28 -17.37 6.73
N GLY A 76 14.24 -16.58 7.02
CA GLY A 76 13.32 -16.80 8.15
C GLY A 76 13.95 -16.53 9.52
N LYS A 77 15.12 -15.88 9.57
CA LYS A 77 15.79 -15.55 10.84
C LYS A 77 15.40 -14.15 11.30
N LYS A 78 15.02 -14.03 12.58
CA LYS A 78 14.83 -12.72 13.22
C LYS A 78 16.16 -11.97 13.31
N ILE A 79 16.19 -10.76 12.75
CA ILE A 79 17.34 -9.84 12.77
C ILE A 79 16.90 -8.50 13.36
N SER A 80 17.81 -7.82 14.05
CA SER A 80 17.56 -6.49 14.63
C SER A 80 18.49 -5.47 14.00
N VAL A 81 17.95 -4.37 13.48
CA VAL A 81 18.69 -3.31 12.78
C VAL A 81 18.33 -1.93 13.33
N PRO A 82 19.32 -1.08 13.69
CA PRO A 82 19.04 0.31 14.06
C PRO A 82 18.59 1.08 12.82
N VAL A 83 17.44 1.76 12.91
CA VAL A 83 16.83 2.49 11.78
C VAL A 83 16.88 4.00 11.96
N ALA A 84 17.02 4.49 13.19
CA ALA A 84 17.15 5.92 13.47
C ALA A 84 17.99 6.19 14.72
N ASN A 85 18.69 7.32 14.72
CA ASN A 85 19.34 7.91 15.88
C ASN A 85 18.94 9.39 15.96
N LEU A 86 18.10 9.73 16.94
CA LEU A 86 17.52 11.04 17.10
C LEU A 86 18.15 11.79 18.27
N ASN A 87 18.30 13.11 18.10
CA ASN A 87 18.76 14.01 19.14
C ASN A 87 18.08 15.37 18.97
N ILE A 88 17.52 15.94 20.03
CA ILE A 88 16.71 17.16 19.95
C ILE A 88 17.46 18.37 19.39
N SER A 89 18.77 18.48 19.62
CA SER A 89 19.58 19.61 19.15
C SER A 89 20.19 19.42 17.75
N CYS A 90 20.07 18.23 17.15
CA CYS A 90 20.70 17.90 15.87
C CYS A 90 19.73 17.30 14.84
N LEU A 91 18.99 16.26 15.22
CA LEU A 91 18.09 15.51 14.35
C LEU A 91 16.87 15.02 15.15
N PRO A 92 15.87 15.89 15.38
CA PRO A 92 14.69 15.55 16.20
C PRO A 92 13.67 14.66 15.47
N MET A 93 13.77 14.53 14.15
CA MET A 93 12.87 13.75 13.31
C MET A 93 13.65 13.09 12.17
N VAL A 94 13.26 11.87 11.81
CA VAL A 94 13.72 11.13 10.65
C VAL A 94 12.51 10.68 9.84
N SER A 95 12.54 10.91 8.52
CA SER A 95 11.60 10.30 7.58
C SER A 95 12.25 9.09 6.92
N LEU A 96 11.57 7.95 6.95
CA LEU A 96 12.00 6.68 6.38
C LEU A 96 11.39 6.43 4.98
N GLY A 97 10.42 7.25 4.55
CA GLY A 97 9.69 7.04 3.30
C GLY A 97 8.69 5.88 3.44
N GLU A 98 8.72 4.95 2.50
CA GLU A 98 7.87 3.74 2.47
C GLU A 98 8.70 2.54 2.96
N PHE A 99 9.13 2.55 4.22
CA PHE A 99 9.91 1.47 4.79
C PHE A 99 8.97 0.33 5.23
N GLU A 100 8.67 -0.56 4.31
CA GLU A 100 7.71 -1.66 4.49
C GLU A 100 8.35 -2.91 5.08
N LEU A 101 7.64 -3.53 6.02
CA LEU A 101 8.04 -4.75 6.72
C LEU A 101 6.85 -5.70 6.89
N MET A 102 7.03 -6.96 6.55
CA MET A 102 6.03 -8.00 6.79
C MET A 102 5.96 -8.34 8.30
N ALA A 103 4.75 -8.50 8.83
CA ALA A 103 4.54 -8.93 10.22
C ALA A 103 5.15 -10.34 10.47
N PRO A 104 5.64 -10.63 11.69
CA PRO A 104 5.68 -9.76 12.87
C PRO A 104 6.90 -8.82 12.89
N VAL A 105 6.68 -7.60 13.39
CA VAL A 105 7.70 -6.53 13.50
C VAL A 105 7.76 -6.02 14.93
N THR A 106 8.95 -5.95 15.52
CA THR A 106 9.16 -5.35 16.84
C THR A 106 9.99 -4.07 16.74
N LEU A 107 9.42 -2.96 17.19
CA LEU A 107 10.08 -1.67 17.35
C LEU A 107 10.64 -1.57 18.77
N ARG A 108 11.87 -1.08 18.92
CA ARG A 108 12.53 -0.95 20.23
C ARG A 108 13.33 0.33 20.36
N LEU A 109 13.18 1.03 21.49
CA LEU A 109 14.10 2.06 21.93
C LEU A 109 15.33 1.39 22.56
N LYS A 110 16.42 1.35 21.81
CA LYS A 110 17.68 0.69 22.21
C LYS A 110 18.52 1.55 23.17
N SER A 111 18.41 2.87 23.03
CA SER A 111 19.13 3.87 23.82
C SER A 111 18.28 5.13 23.91
N GLY A 112 18.48 5.92 24.97
CA GLY A 112 17.71 7.11 25.27
C GLY A 112 16.46 6.80 26.11
N THR A 113 15.83 7.85 26.61
CA THR A 113 14.65 7.77 27.49
C THR A 113 13.34 8.05 26.76
N GLY A 114 13.40 8.59 25.53
CA GLY A 114 12.23 9.02 24.78
C GLY A 114 11.54 10.23 25.45
N PRO A 115 10.26 10.47 25.14
CA PRO A 115 9.40 9.68 24.26
C PRO A 115 9.82 9.78 22.79
N VAL A 116 9.69 8.68 22.05
CA VAL A 116 9.90 8.59 20.61
C VAL A 116 8.65 8.05 19.95
N THR A 117 8.01 8.85 19.09
CA THR A 117 6.86 8.42 18.31
C THR A 117 7.34 7.83 16.99
N VAL A 118 6.85 6.64 16.66
CA VAL A 118 6.98 6.03 15.33
C VAL A 118 5.59 6.05 14.69
N SER A 119 5.50 6.49 13.44
CA SER A 119 4.24 6.53 12.71
C SER A 119 4.40 6.04 11.28
N GLY A 120 3.28 5.57 10.72
CA GLY A 120 3.28 4.84 9.47
C GLY A 120 1.89 4.40 9.06
N LEU A 121 1.83 3.36 8.24
CA LEU A 121 0.62 2.68 7.84
C LEU A 121 0.69 1.20 8.20
N HIS A 122 -0.47 0.64 8.56
CA HIS A 122 -0.72 -0.79 8.52
C HIS A 122 -1.42 -1.07 7.19
N LEU A 123 -0.79 -1.92 6.38
CA LEU A 123 -1.31 -2.34 5.08
C LEU A 123 -1.79 -3.80 5.17
N VAL A 124 -2.98 -4.06 4.64
CA VAL A 124 -3.59 -5.40 4.58
C VAL A 124 -3.78 -5.76 3.12
N ALA A 125 -3.17 -6.86 2.69
CA ALA A 125 -3.28 -7.36 1.32
C ALA A 125 -4.30 -8.50 1.24
N THR A 126 -5.45 -8.23 0.63
CA THR A 126 -6.52 -9.22 0.38
C THR A 126 -6.50 -9.68 -1.08
N GLU A 127 -6.65 -10.99 -1.31
CA GLU A 127 -6.90 -11.53 -2.65
C GLU A 127 -8.30 -11.12 -3.13
N ASN A 128 -8.43 -10.76 -4.41
CA ASN A 128 -9.67 -10.20 -4.95
C ASN A 128 -10.60 -11.35 -5.41
N GLU A 129 -11.53 -11.78 -4.57
CA GLU A 129 -12.50 -12.86 -4.87
C GLU A 129 -13.53 -12.49 -5.96
N GLU A 130 -13.63 -11.22 -6.36
CA GLU A 130 -14.63 -10.73 -7.33
C GLU A 130 -14.37 -11.14 -8.79
N SER A 131 -13.28 -11.87 -9.07
CA SER A 131 -12.90 -12.26 -10.44
C SER A 131 -13.61 -13.54 -10.94
N GLU A 132 -14.37 -14.22 -10.08
CA GLU A 132 -15.00 -15.52 -10.37
C GLU A 132 -16.48 -15.41 -10.79
N LEU A 133 -17.05 -14.20 -10.90
CA LEU A 133 -18.50 -13.99 -11.13
C LEU A 133 -18.87 -13.54 -12.56
N SER A 134 -17.97 -13.65 -13.55
CA SER A 134 -18.25 -13.18 -14.92
C SER A 134 -18.28 -14.29 -15.98
N ASP A 135 -18.61 -15.52 -15.62
CA ASP A 135 -18.66 -16.66 -16.56
C ASP A 135 -19.98 -17.46 -16.51
N GLU A 136 -21.09 -16.80 -16.18
CA GLU A 136 -22.45 -17.34 -16.38
C GLU A 136 -23.33 -16.25 -17.02
N ASP A 137 -23.45 -16.30 -18.36
CA ASP A 137 -24.64 -15.94 -19.17
C ASP A 137 -24.21 -15.55 -20.60
N ASP A 138 -24.00 -16.55 -21.46
CA ASP A 138 -24.08 -16.36 -22.93
C ASP A 138 -25.01 -17.44 -23.50
N ASP A 139 -26.28 -17.34 -23.12
CA ASP A 139 -27.42 -18.00 -23.76
C ASP A 139 -28.26 -16.93 -24.51
N ASP A 140 -28.56 -17.24 -25.78
CA ASP A 140 -29.58 -16.65 -26.66
C ASP A 140 -29.36 -15.22 -27.23
N ASP A 141 -29.13 -15.10 -28.55
CA ASP A 141 -30.22 -14.97 -29.53
C ASP A 141 -29.77 -14.57 -30.96
N ASP A 142 -30.22 -15.39 -31.93
CA ASP A 142 -30.67 -15.10 -33.30
C ASP A 142 -29.93 -14.06 -34.18
N VAL A 143 -29.07 -14.55 -35.09
CA VAL A 143 -28.46 -13.75 -36.17
C VAL A 143 -29.43 -13.63 -37.35
N SER A 144 -30.40 -12.71 -37.27
CA SER A 144 -31.22 -12.33 -38.44
C SER A 144 -30.38 -11.48 -39.42
N VAL A 145 -30.13 -12.03 -40.61
CA VAL A 145 -29.49 -11.31 -41.73
C VAL A 145 -30.50 -10.36 -42.36
N GLU A 146 -30.42 -9.05 -42.08
CA GLU A 146 -31.14 -8.02 -42.86
C GLU A 146 -30.17 -7.08 -43.60
N GLU A 147 -30.50 -6.89 -44.88
CA GLU A 147 -29.75 -6.20 -45.94
C GLU A 147 -29.47 -4.72 -45.67
N MET A 148 -28.31 -4.24 -46.12
CA MET A 148 -27.96 -2.80 -46.16
C MET A 148 -28.64 -2.07 -47.36
N PRO A 149 -28.49 -0.73 -47.54
CA PRO A 149 -29.57 0.24 -47.38
C PRO A 149 -29.95 0.92 -48.71
N SER A 150 -31.11 1.61 -48.78
CA SER A 150 -31.38 2.53 -49.90
C SER A 150 -31.90 3.90 -49.43
N VAL A 151 -31.00 4.87 -49.45
CA VAL A 151 -31.27 6.30 -49.19
C VAL A 151 -31.88 6.92 -50.46
N LYS A 152 -33.10 7.46 -50.37
CA LYS A 152 -33.73 8.22 -51.48
C LYS A 152 -33.42 9.72 -51.35
N PRO A 153 -33.16 10.45 -52.46
CA PRO A 153 -32.85 11.88 -52.42
C PRO A 153 -34.11 12.75 -52.22
N ALA A 154 -34.01 13.76 -51.34
CA ALA A 154 -35.07 14.75 -51.10
C ALA A 154 -35.05 15.88 -52.15
N LYS A 155 -36.24 16.22 -52.68
CA LYS A 155 -36.46 17.28 -53.67
C LYS A 155 -36.37 18.68 -53.04
N LYS A 156 -35.51 19.53 -53.59
CA LYS A 156 -35.41 20.98 -53.32
C LYS A 156 -36.62 21.71 -53.92
N LYS A 157 -37.33 22.51 -53.11
CA LYS A 157 -38.25 23.56 -53.60
C LYS A 157 -37.64 24.93 -53.26
N GLN A 158 -37.31 25.70 -54.30
CA GLN A 158 -36.95 27.13 -54.21
C GLN A 158 -38.21 27.98 -54.43
N LYS A 159 -38.37 29.03 -53.62
CA LYS A 159 -39.35 30.10 -53.79
C LYS A 159 -38.96 31.00 -54.97
N ALA A 160 -39.92 31.27 -55.86
CA ALA A 160 -40.25 32.59 -56.40
C ALA A 160 -41.71 32.53 -56.86
#